data_AF-A0A848DKP1-F1
#
_entry.id   AF-A0A848DKP1-F1
#
_cell.length_a   1.000
_cell.length_b   1.000
_cell.length_c   1.000
_cell.angle_alpha   90.00
_cell.angle_beta   90.00
_cell.angle_gamma   90.00
#
_symmetry.space_group_name_H-M   'P 1'
#
loop_
_entity.id
_entity.type
_entity.pdbx_description
1 polymer ?
#
loop_
_entity_poly.entity_id
_entity_poly.type
_entity_poly.pdbx_seq_one_letter_code
_entity_poly.pdbx_strand_id
1 'polypeptide(L)'
;MVTGLHPPVVAGVAGGVGTTTVAVALRGHDAGRGVDTRTDVVVCRCTGDSLRCAAALADRFGPGPRPVLAVTADGAVPTRGPLHARLRMIEPQFAALVVLPRVGRWRELTDPLTEAAGLFAQPVEELPRSLRAYVMALRRLASAVAATGRLRQDDPRPRRSDAPIHQHEPPPVPARGRVRPGRGVRIVPPTERVDADVPRRSARLAEPRRPDGPSPIAALNGARP
;
A
#
# COMPACT_ATOMS: atom_id res chain seq x y z
N MET A 1 -16.16 -24.23 21.15
CA MET A 1 -16.15 -22.77 20.88
C MET A 1 -14.81 -22.42 20.28
N VAL A 2 -14.77 -21.86 19.07
CA VAL A 2 -13.51 -21.39 18.47
C VAL A 2 -13.33 -19.93 18.87
N THR A 3 -12.78 -19.70 20.06
CA THR A 3 -12.29 -18.38 20.47
C THR A 3 -10.88 -18.18 19.91
N GLY A 4 -10.56 -16.97 19.46
CA GLY A 4 -9.18 -16.56 19.20
C GLY A 4 -8.81 -16.28 17.75
N LEU A 5 -9.67 -15.67 16.94
CA LEU A 5 -9.18 -15.04 15.70
C LEU A 5 -8.78 -13.60 16.01
N HIS A 6 -7.56 -13.21 15.65
CA HIS A 6 -7.16 -11.80 15.73
C HIS A 6 -7.42 -11.08 14.39
N PRO A 7 -7.65 -9.76 14.42
CA PRO A 7 -7.69 -8.96 13.20
C PRO A 7 -6.37 -9.07 12.42
N PRO A 8 -6.40 -9.13 11.08
CA PRO A 8 -5.19 -9.23 10.27
C PRO A 8 -4.29 -8.00 10.46
N VAL A 9 -2.99 -8.22 10.63
CA VAL A 9 -1.99 -7.14 10.66
C VAL A 9 -1.51 -6.85 9.25
N VAL A 10 -1.66 -5.60 8.82
CA VAL A 10 -1.37 -5.15 7.45
C VAL A 10 -0.23 -4.14 7.49
N ALA A 11 0.84 -4.41 6.74
CA ALA A 11 2.02 -3.54 6.66
C ALA A 11 2.37 -3.19 5.21
N GLY A 12 2.84 -1.96 4.99
CA GLY A 12 3.27 -1.48 3.68
C GLY A 12 4.77 -1.59 3.45
N VAL A 13 5.17 -1.85 2.21
CA VAL A 13 6.59 -1.77 1.80
C VAL A 13 7.11 -0.34 1.71
N ALA A 14 6.21 0.64 1.54
CA ALA A 14 6.51 2.06 1.39
C ALA A 14 5.30 2.93 1.79
N GLY A 15 5.47 4.25 1.76
CA GLY A 15 4.36 5.20 1.97
C GLY A 15 3.43 5.26 0.75
N GLY A 16 2.13 5.44 0.98
CA GLY A 16 1.16 5.62 -0.11
C GLY A 16 0.85 4.36 -0.93
N VAL A 17 1.19 3.17 -0.43
CA VAL A 17 0.88 1.88 -1.11
C VAL A 17 -0.53 1.39 -0.86
N GLY A 18 -1.31 2.07 -0.01
CA GLY A 18 -2.68 1.68 0.34
C GLY A 18 -2.80 0.81 1.58
N THR A 19 -1.78 0.74 2.43
CA THR A 19 -1.78 -0.06 3.67
C THR A 19 -3.01 0.23 4.53
N THR A 20 -3.24 1.50 4.88
CA THR A 20 -4.38 1.92 5.69
C THR A 20 -5.71 1.55 5.06
N THR A 21 -5.83 1.73 3.74
CA THR A 21 -7.06 1.38 3.02
C THR A 21 -7.34 -0.12 3.08
N VAL A 22 -6.33 -0.95 2.87
CA VAL A 22 -6.46 -2.42 2.96
C VAL A 22 -6.77 -2.84 4.41
N ALA A 23 -6.07 -2.26 5.39
CA ALA A 23 -6.31 -2.54 6.81
C ALA A 23 -7.75 -2.20 7.21
N VAL A 24 -8.22 -0.99 6.89
CA VAL A 24 -9.59 -0.55 7.18
C VAL A 24 -10.61 -1.44 6.48
N ALA A 25 -10.38 -1.77 5.20
CA ALA A 25 -11.30 -2.61 4.44
C ALA A 25 -11.38 -4.04 4.99
N LEU A 26 -10.26 -4.61 5.45
CA LEU A 26 -10.22 -5.93 6.10
C LEU A 26 -10.64 -5.91 7.58
N ARG A 27 -10.98 -4.74 8.14
CA ARG A 27 -11.15 -4.54 9.59
C ARG A 27 -9.94 -5.04 10.40
N GLY A 28 -8.75 -4.90 9.80
CA GLY A 28 -7.46 -5.28 10.37
C GLY A 28 -6.76 -4.12 11.09
N HIS A 29 -5.52 -4.39 11.51
CA HIS A 29 -4.63 -3.41 12.12
C HIS A 29 -3.63 -2.88 11.09
N ASP A 30 -3.54 -1.56 10.95
CA ASP A 30 -2.51 -0.91 10.12
C ASP A 30 -1.21 -0.79 10.92
N ALA A 31 -0.21 -1.59 10.57
CA ALA A 31 1.13 -1.55 11.16
C ALA A 31 2.04 -0.48 10.50
N GLY A 32 1.53 0.27 9.53
CA GLY A 32 2.26 1.33 8.85
C GLY A 32 3.31 0.78 7.88
N ARG A 33 4.57 1.17 8.08
CA ARG A 33 5.70 0.81 7.21
C ARG A 33 6.62 -0.17 7.92
N GLY A 34 7.08 -1.17 7.19
CA GLY A 34 7.97 -2.20 7.71
C GLY A 34 7.19 -3.42 8.15
N VAL A 35 7.76 -4.60 7.89
CA VAL A 35 7.17 -5.88 8.22
C VAL A 35 7.87 -6.45 9.45
N ASP A 36 7.10 -7.16 10.25
CA ASP A 36 7.59 -7.99 11.34
C ASP A 36 7.02 -9.41 11.23
N THR A 37 7.36 -10.27 12.19
CA THR A 37 6.89 -11.66 12.20
C THR A 37 5.38 -11.78 12.38
N ARG A 38 4.68 -10.73 12.83
CA ARG A 38 3.22 -10.70 13.05
C ARG A 38 2.45 -10.21 11.83
N THR A 39 3.13 -9.67 10.83
CA THR A 39 2.50 -9.17 9.60
C THR A 39 1.81 -10.31 8.84
N ASP A 40 0.51 -10.17 8.57
CA ASP A 40 -0.28 -11.15 7.82
C ASP A 40 -0.44 -10.76 6.35
N VAL A 41 -0.48 -9.45 6.09
CA VAL A 41 -0.59 -8.89 4.74
C VAL A 41 0.52 -7.87 4.53
N VAL A 42 1.30 -8.08 3.47
CA VAL A 42 2.25 -7.08 2.97
C VAL A 42 1.60 -6.36 1.79
N VAL A 43 1.56 -5.04 1.81
CA VAL A 43 0.96 -4.21 0.77
C VAL A 43 2.05 -3.49 -0.02
N CYS A 44 2.00 -3.60 -1.34
CA CYS A 44 2.90 -2.88 -2.25
C CYS A 44 2.15 -2.35 -3.47
N ARG A 45 2.78 -1.43 -4.22
CA ARG A 45 2.29 -1.03 -5.54
C ARG A 45 2.85 -1.93 -6.62
N CYS A 46 2.15 -2.03 -7.75
CA CYS A 46 2.61 -2.73 -8.95
C CYS A 46 3.68 -1.92 -9.71
N THR A 47 4.74 -1.49 -9.02
CA THR A 47 5.89 -0.77 -9.59
C THR A 47 7.17 -1.58 -9.36
N GLY A 48 8.20 -1.32 -10.17
CA GLY A 48 9.47 -2.03 -10.06
C GLY A 48 10.12 -1.92 -8.68
N ASP A 49 10.11 -0.73 -8.10
CA ASP A 49 10.74 -0.48 -6.79
C ASP A 49 9.93 -1.10 -5.65
N SER A 50 8.61 -0.97 -5.67
CA SER A 50 7.74 -1.59 -4.65
C SER A 50 7.82 -3.12 -4.66
N LEU A 51 7.89 -3.74 -5.84
CA LEU A 51 8.08 -5.19 -5.97
C LEU A 51 9.48 -5.63 -5.51
N ARG A 52 10.52 -4.85 -5.80
CA ARG A 52 11.87 -5.12 -5.29
C ARG A 52 11.92 -5.04 -3.77
N CYS A 53 11.31 -4.02 -3.18
CA CYS A 53 11.20 -3.89 -1.73
C CYS A 53 10.42 -5.05 -1.12
N ALA A 54 9.30 -5.46 -1.73
CA ALA A 54 8.54 -6.61 -1.28
C ALA A 54 9.38 -7.90 -1.27
N ALA A 55 10.16 -8.16 -2.33
CA ALA A 55 11.04 -9.32 -2.39
C ALA A 55 12.09 -9.31 -1.27
N ALA A 56 12.75 -8.17 -1.04
CA ALA A 56 13.72 -8.01 0.04
C ALA A 56 13.11 -8.16 1.45
N LEU A 57 11.81 -7.91 1.61
CA LEU A 57 11.09 -8.14 2.86
C LEU A 57 10.73 -9.62 3.03
N ALA A 58 10.53 -10.35 1.94
CA ALA A 58 10.20 -11.78 1.99
C ALA A 58 11.30 -12.60 2.68
N ASP A 59 12.56 -12.21 2.47
CA ASP A 59 13.75 -12.83 3.09
C ASP A 59 13.79 -12.66 4.62
N ARG A 60 12.98 -11.75 5.19
CA ARG A 60 12.93 -11.51 6.64
C ARG A 60 11.95 -12.42 7.36
N PHE A 61 11.06 -13.11 6.64
CA PHE A 61 10.14 -14.05 7.24
C PHE A 61 10.85 -15.38 7.49
N GLY A 62 10.82 -15.84 8.74
CA GLY A 62 11.38 -17.13 9.13
C GLY A 62 10.60 -18.33 8.56
N PRO A 63 10.94 -19.56 8.97
CA PRO A 63 10.38 -20.81 8.42
C PRO A 63 8.89 -21.08 8.71
N GLY A 64 8.13 -20.09 9.18
CA GLY A 64 6.70 -20.21 9.49
C GLY A 64 5.78 -19.91 8.29
N PRO A 65 4.46 -19.90 8.52
CA PRO A 65 3.50 -19.47 7.51
C PRO A 65 3.85 -18.09 6.98
N ARG A 66 3.95 -17.92 5.67
CA ARG A 66 4.31 -16.65 5.05
C ARG A 66 3.11 -15.70 5.01
N PRO A 67 3.30 -14.37 5.02
CA PRO A 67 2.19 -13.44 4.79
C PRO A 67 1.68 -13.53 3.35
N VAL A 68 0.52 -12.94 3.12
CA VAL A 68 -0.05 -12.73 1.78
C VAL A 68 0.42 -11.39 1.23
N LEU A 69 0.81 -11.35 -0.04
CA LEU A 69 1.18 -10.12 -0.73
C LEU A 69 -0.04 -9.52 -1.44
N ALA A 70 -0.44 -8.31 -1.04
CA ALA A 70 -1.43 -7.50 -1.71
C ALA A 70 -0.74 -6.46 -2.62
N VAL A 71 -0.98 -6.53 -3.92
CA VAL A 71 -0.36 -5.64 -4.91
C VAL A 71 -1.39 -4.67 -5.47
N THR A 72 -1.31 -3.39 -5.14
CA THR A 72 -2.18 -2.36 -5.73
C THR A 72 -1.71 -2.03 -7.14
N ALA A 73 -2.53 -2.34 -8.14
CA ALA A 73 -2.30 -1.97 -9.53
C ALA A 73 -2.69 -0.52 -9.76
N ASP A 74 -1.79 0.30 -10.32
CA ASP A 74 -2.08 1.70 -10.64
C ASP A 74 -2.98 1.90 -11.87
N GLY A 75 -3.19 0.82 -12.63
CA GLY A 75 -4.02 0.75 -13.83
C GLY A 75 -4.42 -0.70 -14.09
N ALA A 76 -4.46 -1.11 -15.36
CA ALA A 76 -4.72 -2.50 -15.72
C ALA A 76 -3.65 -3.45 -15.13
N VAL A 77 -4.08 -4.64 -14.70
CA VAL A 77 -3.17 -5.67 -14.20
C VAL A 77 -2.22 -6.08 -15.34
N PRO A 78 -0.89 -6.07 -15.14
CA PRO A 78 0.04 -6.42 -16.18
C PRO A 78 -0.06 -7.92 -16.50
N THR A 79 -0.42 -8.22 -17.75
CA THR A 79 -0.51 -9.59 -18.28
C THR A 79 0.77 -10.06 -18.95
N ARG A 80 1.68 -9.14 -19.32
CA ARG A 80 2.95 -9.41 -20.01
C ARG A 80 4.02 -8.39 -19.60
N GLY A 81 5.26 -8.67 -19.98
CA GLY A 81 6.39 -7.76 -19.81
C GLY A 81 7.05 -7.78 -18.42
N PRO A 82 7.93 -6.82 -18.12
CA PRO A 82 8.82 -6.89 -16.95
C PRO A 82 8.10 -6.92 -15.60
N LEU A 83 6.98 -6.20 -15.46
CA LEU A 83 6.19 -6.22 -14.22
C LEU A 83 5.49 -7.56 -14.02
N HIS A 84 4.95 -8.17 -15.08
CA HIS A 84 4.36 -9.50 -15.02
C HIS A 84 5.40 -10.56 -14.62
N ALA A 85 6.60 -10.52 -15.23
CA ALA A 85 7.70 -11.41 -14.86
C ALA A 85 8.10 -11.26 -13.38
N ARG A 86 8.18 -10.02 -12.87
CA ARG A 86 8.47 -9.77 -11.45
C ARG A 86 7.39 -10.31 -10.52
N LEU A 87 6.11 -10.15 -10.87
CA LEU A 87 5.01 -10.74 -10.10
C LEU A 87 5.12 -12.27 -10.04
N ARG A 88 5.46 -12.93 -11.15
CA ARG A 88 5.69 -14.38 -11.18
C ARG A 88 6.90 -14.83 -10.36
N MET A 89 7.95 -14.03 -10.32
CA MET A 89 9.15 -14.32 -9.54
C MET A 89 8.92 -14.17 -8.02
N ILE A 90 8.12 -13.17 -7.61
CA ILE A 90 7.88 -12.90 -6.19
C ILE A 90 6.75 -13.76 -5.60
N GLU A 91 5.79 -14.22 -6.43
CA GLU A 91 4.65 -15.03 -5.99
C GLU A 91 5.04 -16.21 -5.08
N PRO A 92 6.06 -17.04 -5.37
CA PRO A 92 6.46 -18.16 -4.50
C PRO A 92 7.06 -17.73 -3.16
N GLN A 93 7.41 -16.45 -3.00
CA GLN A 93 8.03 -15.94 -1.78
C GLN A 93 6.99 -15.58 -0.71
N PHE A 94 5.70 -15.61 -1.04
CA PHE A 94 4.59 -15.30 -0.15
C PHE A 94 3.62 -16.50 -0.12
N ALA A 95 2.70 -16.52 0.86
CA ALA A 95 1.69 -17.59 0.90
C ALA A 95 0.69 -17.48 -0.26
N ALA A 96 0.41 -16.26 -0.70
CA ALA A 96 -0.37 -15.97 -1.89
C ALA A 96 -0.04 -14.55 -2.38
N LEU A 97 -0.37 -14.28 -3.64
CA LEU A 97 -0.32 -12.95 -4.24
C LEU A 97 -1.71 -12.56 -4.74
N VAL A 98 -2.21 -11.40 -4.31
CA VAL A 98 -3.50 -10.86 -4.75
C VAL A 98 -3.32 -9.46 -5.30
N VAL A 99 -3.71 -9.26 -6.55
CA VAL A 99 -3.68 -7.93 -7.18
C VAL A 99 -4.98 -7.18 -6.89
N LEU A 100 -4.86 -6.01 -6.26
CA LEU A 100 -5.96 -5.11 -5.95
C LEU A 100 -6.07 -4.03 -7.05
N PRO A 101 -7.20 -3.92 -7.77
CA PRO A 101 -7.36 -2.88 -8.78
C PRO A 101 -7.45 -1.50 -8.13
N ARG A 102 -6.96 -0.45 -8.82
CA ARG A 102 -7.16 0.92 -8.35
C ARG A 102 -8.63 1.33 -8.43
N VAL A 103 -9.15 1.88 -7.35
CA VAL A 103 -10.46 2.53 -7.31
C VAL A 103 -10.28 4.01 -7.62
N GLY A 104 -10.56 4.43 -8.85
CA GLY A 104 -10.36 5.82 -9.31
C GLY A 104 -11.13 6.84 -8.47
N ARG A 105 -12.42 6.57 -8.22
CA ARG A 105 -13.34 7.44 -7.47
C ARG A 105 -12.90 7.80 -6.06
N TRP A 106 -12.07 6.99 -5.41
CA TRP A 106 -11.56 7.31 -4.07
C TRP A 106 -10.70 8.58 -4.04
N ARG A 107 -10.17 9.00 -5.18
CA ARG A 107 -9.46 10.28 -5.30
C ARG A 107 -10.38 11.50 -5.24
N GLU A 108 -11.68 11.29 -5.50
CA GLU A 108 -12.69 12.34 -5.59
C GLU A 108 -13.50 12.45 -4.29
N LEU A 109 -13.36 11.48 -3.38
CA LEU A 109 -14.04 11.48 -2.09
C LEU A 109 -13.26 12.27 -1.05
N THR A 110 -14.00 13.00 -0.19
CA THR A 110 -13.45 13.66 1.00
C THR A 110 -12.93 12.64 2.02
N ASP A 111 -13.64 11.52 2.17
CA ASP A 111 -13.26 10.43 3.07
C ASP A 111 -13.38 9.06 2.37
N PRO A 112 -12.30 8.61 1.69
CA PRO A 112 -12.28 7.30 1.05
C PRO A 112 -12.19 6.13 2.05
N LEU A 113 -11.78 6.37 3.30
CA LEU A 113 -11.61 5.31 4.29
C LEU A 113 -12.95 4.86 4.88
N THR A 114 -13.88 5.79 5.09
CA THR A 114 -15.26 5.44 5.50
C THR A 114 -15.91 4.50 4.48
N GLU A 115 -15.71 4.75 3.19
CA GLU A 115 -16.21 3.84 2.16
C GLU A 115 -15.49 2.49 2.18
N ALA A 116 -14.16 2.49 2.27
CA ALA A 116 -13.38 1.26 2.33
C ALA A 116 -13.84 0.35 3.49
N ALA A 117 -14.16 0.95 4.64
CA ALA A 117 -14.69 0.24 5.81
C ALA A 117 -16.05 -0.43 5.55
N GLY A 118 -16.89 0.17 4.70
CA GLY A 118 -18.23 -0.32 4.36
C GLY A 118 -18.27 -1.45 3.34
N LEU A 119 -17.17 -1.76 2.67
CA LEU A 119 -17.15 -2.66 1.49
C LEU A 119 -17.66 -4.08 1.77
N PHE A 120 -17.48 -4.60 2.99
CA PHE A 120 -17.98 -5.93 3.37
C PHE A 120 -19.38 -5.92 3.99
N ALA A 121 -19.95 -4.75 4.27
CA ALA A 121 -21.29 -4.64 4.86
C ALA A 121 -22.41 -4.86 3.83
N GLN A 122 -22.08 -4.79 2.53
CA GLN A 122 -23.04 -4.91 1.43
C GLN A 122 -22.72 -6.11 0.52
N PRO A 123 -23.74 -6.77 -0.05
CA PRO A 123 -23.56 -7.70 -1.17
C PRO A 123 -22.84 -7.05 -2.35
N VAL A 124 -22.08 -7.84 -3.13
CA VAL A 124 -21.27 -7.28 -4.25
C VAL A 124 -22.15 -6.73 -5.37
N GLU A 125 -23.35 -7.27 -5.49
CA GLU A 125 -24.37 -6.92 -6.47
C GLU A 125 -24.94 -5.52 -6.22
N GLU A 126 -25.00 -5.11 -4.94
CA GLU A 126 -25.48 -3.79 -4.49
C GLU A 126 -24.38 -2.72 -4.57
N LEU A 127 -23.11 -3.13 -4.62
CA LEU A 127 -22.01 -2.18 -4.72
C LEU A 127 -21.94 -1.49 -6.09
N PRO A 128 -21.50 -0.21 -6.11
CA PRO A 128 -21.14 0.48 -7.34
C PRO A 128 -20.21 -0.35 -8.22
N ARG A 129 -20.44 -0.36 -9.54
CA ARG A 129 -19.68 -1.17 -10.50
C ARG A 129 -18.16 -0.98 -10.39
N SER A 130 -17.71 0.25 -10.11
CA SER A 130 -16.31 0.61 -9.92
C SER A 130 -15.64 -0.05 -8.70
N LEU A 131 -16.42 -0.49 -7.70
CA LEU A 131 -15.92 -1.16 -6.49
C LEU A 131 -15.93 -2.68 -6.60
N ARG A 132 -16.76 -3.27 -7.46
CA ARG A 132 -16.99 -4.73 -7.48
C ARG A 132 -15.69 -5.51 -7.69
N ALA A 133 -14.85 -5.08 -8.64
CA ALA A 133 -13.56 -5.72 -8.88
C ALA A 133 -12.63 -5.63 -7.67
N TYR A 134 -12.64 -4.51 -6.96
CA TYR A 134 -11.86 -4.32 -5.74
C TYR A 134 -12.35 -5.22 -4.61
N VAL A 135 -13.66 -5.28 -4.36
CA VAL A 135 -14.23 -6.14 -3.31
C VAL A 135 -14.03 -7.62 -3.61
N MET A 136 -14.12 -8.04 -4.87
CA MET A 136 -13.79 -9.41 -5.25
C MET A 136 -12.31 -9.74 -4.98
N ALA A 137 -11.39 -8.82 -5.27
CA ALA A 137 -9.99 -8.99 -4.93
C ALA A 137 -9.76 -9.00 -3.41
N LEU A 138 -10.47 -8.15 -2.66
CA LEU A 138 -10.40 -8.09 -1.20
C LEU A 138 -10.95 -9.37 -0.53
N ARG A 139 -12.02 -9.96 -1.07
CA ARG A 139 -12.54 -11.28 -0.65
C ARG A 139 -11.51 -12.39 -0.88
N ARG A 140 -10.82 -12.38 -2.03
CA ARG A 140 -9.72 -13.31 -2.32
C ARG A 140 -8.55 -13.12 -1.36
N LEU A 141 -8.20 -11.87 -1.04
CA LEU A 141 -7.18 -11.54 -0.05
C LEU A 141 -7.56 -12.08 1.34
N ALA A 142 -8.78 -11.81 1.81
CA ALA A 142 -9.26 -12.30 3.10
C ALA A 142 -9.25 -13.84 3.18
N SER A 143 -9.71 -14.51 2.12
CA SER A 143 -9.67 -15.98 2.02
C SER A 143 -8.24 -16.53 2.05
N ALA A 144 -7.32 -15.92 1.29
CA ALA A 144 -5.92 -16.31 1.30
C ALA A 144 -5.27 -16.13 2.68
N VAL A 145 -5.54 -15.02 3.36
CA VAL A 145 -5.04 -14.76 4.72
C VAL A 145 -5.59 -15.81 5.69
N ALA A 146 -6.89 -16.11 5.64
CA ALA A 146 -7.48 -17.15 6.48
C ALA A 146 -6.85 -18.53 6.22
N ALA A 147 -6.56 -18.86 4.95
CA ALA A 147 -5.93 -20.12 4.56
C ALA A 147 -4.48 -20.26 5.08
N THR A 148 -3.78 -19.17 5.38
CA THR A 148 -2.44 -19.24 5.99
C THR A 148 -2.45 -19.77 7.43
N GLY A 149 -3.62 -19.78 8.09
CA GLY A 149 -3.75 -20.14 9.50
C GLY A 149 -3.21 -19.08 10.47
N ARG A 150 -2.60 -18.00 9.98
CA ARG A 150 -1.95 -16.97 10.81
C ARG A 150 -2.90 -16.19 11.70
N LEU A 151 -4.18 -16.10 11.33
CA LEU A 151 -5.20 -15.40 12.11
C LEU A 151 -5.58 -16.12 13.41
N ARG A 152 -5.24 -17.41 13.53
CA ARG A 152 -5.48 -18.15 14.76
C ARG A 152 -4.51 -17.64 15.82
N GLN A 153 -5.04 -17.11 16.91
CA GLN A 153 -4.28 -16.98 18.14
C GLN A 153 -3.81 -18.39 18.52
N ASP A 154 -2.50 -18.57 18.52
CA ASP A 154 -1.88 -19.43 19.50
C ASP A 154 -2.18 -18.80 20.89
N ASP A 155 -3.22 -19.30 21.55
CA ASP A 155 -3.59 -18.91 22.92
C ASP A 155 -2.51 -19.37 23.93
N PRO A 156 -2.60 -18.94 25.19
CA PRO A 156 -2.01 -17.74 25.73
C PRO A 156 -0.52 -17.94 26.04
N ARG A 157 0.35 -16.99 25.67
CA ARG A 157 1.62 -16.88 26.39
C ARG A 157 1.29 -16.67 27.86
N PRO A 158 1.93 -17.37 28.82
CA PRO A 158 1.81 -17.02 30.22
C PRO A 158 2.13 -15.53 30.30
N ARG A 159 1.15 -14.75 30.79
CA ARG A 159 1.45 -13.41 31.28
C ARG A 159 2.72 -13.57 32.09
N ARG A 160 3.77 -12.82 31.76
CA ARG A 160 4.93 -12.68 32.65
C ARG A 160 4.35 -12.61 34.05
N SER A 161 4.64 -13.62 34.87
CA SER A 161 4.44 -13.53 36.31
C SER A 161 4.95 -12.16 36.71
N ASP A 162 4.17 -11.50 37.56
CA ASP A 162 4.60 -10.36 38.34
C ASP A 162 6.07 -10.56 38.74
N ALA A 163 6.98 -9.96 37.97
CA ALA A 163 8.25 -9.60 38.53
C ALA A 163 7.86 -8.53 39.54
N PRO A 164 8.19 -8.70 40.83
CA PRO A 164 7.91 -7.67 41.81
C PRO A 164 8.51 -6.39 41.24
N ILE A 165 7.66 -5.37 41.15
CA ILE A 165 8.11 -4.00 40.91
C ILE A 165 9.03 -3.74 42.10
N HIS A 166 10.34 -3.93 41.90
CA HIS A 166 11.32 -3.25 42.70
C HIS A 166 10.97 -1.79 42.49
N GLN A 167 10.32 -1.21 43.50
CA GLN A 167 10.15 0.21 43.64
C GLN A 167 11.56 0.77 43.61
N HIS A 168 11.99 1.19 42.42
CA HIS A 168 13.20 1.96 42.29
C HIS A 168 12.85 3.31 42.91
N GLU A 169 13.18 3.44 44.19
CA GLU A 169 13.21 4.71 44.88
C GLU A 169 14.03 5.67 44.01
N PRO A 170 13.43 6.79 43.56
CA PRO A 170 14.16 7.75 42.76
C PRO A 170 15.26 8.37 43.63
N PRO A 171 16.52 8.46 43.15
CA PRO A 171 17.57 9.12 43.90
C PRO A 171 17.21 10.59 44.17
N PRO A 172 17.64 11.15 45.32
CA PRO A 172 17.33 12.52 45.69
C PRO A 172 17.84 13.50 44.63
N VAL A 173 16.92 14.33 44.12
CA VAL A 173 17.20 15.40 43.17
C VAL A 173 18.10 16.45 43.84
N PRO A 174 19.33 16.70 43.36
CA PRO A 174 20.13 17.81 43.86
C PRO A 174 19.48 19.14 43.46
N ALA A 175 19.46 20.06 44.42
CA ALA A 175 18.82 21.36 44.35
C ALA A 175 19.23 22.18 43.10
N ARG A 176 18.23 22.84 42.51
CA ARG A 176 18.33 23.73 41.36
C ARG A 176 19.43 24.78 41.56
N GLY A 177 20.54 24.60 40.85
CA GLY A 177 21.56 25.63 40.63
C GLY A 177 21.02 26.73 39.72
N ARG A 178 21.27 27.97 40.15
CA ARG A 178 20.81 29.23 39.54
C ARG A 178 21.11 29.34 38.05
N VAL A 179 20.09 29.78 37.30
CA VAL A 179 20.18 30.27 35.93
C VAL A 179 21.08 31.52 35.90
N ARG A 180 22.18 31.47 35.15
CA ARG A 180 22.92 32.66 34.71
C ARG A 180 22.31 33.16 33.41
N PRO A 181 21.88 34.44 33.33
CA PRO A 181 21.45 35.04 32.07
C PRO A 181 22.69 35.47 31.29
N GLY A 182 22.86 34.97 30.07
CA GLY A 182 23.91 35.48 29.19
C GLY A 182 24.13 34.61 27.97
N ARG A 183 23.50 34.99 26.85
CA ARG A 183 24.18 35.56 25.66
C ARG A 183 23.15 35.68 24.55
N GLY A 184 22.93 36.92 24.08
CA GLY A 184 21.97 37.24 23.05
C GLY A 184 22.21 36.45 21.76
N VAL A 185 21.16 35.79 21.29
CA VAL A 185 21.08 35.26 19.93
C VAL A 185 20.69 36.43 19.02
N ARG A 186 21.62 36.87 18.16
CA ARG A 186 21.31 37.76 17.04
C ARG A 186 20.49 36.96 16.02
N ILE A 187 19.23 37.33 15.86
CA ILE A 187 18.44 36.94 14.69
C ILE A 187 18.96 37.78 13.52
N VAL A 188 19.60 37.12 12.55
CA VAL A 188 19.96 37.73 11.27
C VAL A 188 18.73 37.63 10.37
N PRO A 189 18.19 38.74 9.83
CA PRO A 189 17.10 38.67 8.87
C PRO A 189 17.57 37.99 7.57
N PRO A 190 16.76 37.15 6.94
CA PRO A 190 17.07 36.64 5.61
C PRO A 190 17.05 37.81 4.62
N THR A 191 18.23 38.18 4.14
CA THR A 191 18.42 39.07 3.00
C THR A 191 17.79 38.46 1.76
N GLU A 192 16.93 39.25 1.11
CA GLU A 192 16.42 39.04 -0.25
C GLU A 192 17.52 38.51 -1.17
N ARG A 193 17.35 37.28 -1.65
CA ARG A 193 18.05 36.81 -2.84
C ARG A 193 17.14 37.01 -4.04
N VAL A 194 17.37 38.16 -4.66
CA VAL A 194 17.59 38.36 -6.09
C VAL A 194 17.00 37.28 -6.99
N ASP A 195 15.97 37.71 -7.73
CA ASP A 195 15.45 37.12 -8.94
C ASP A 195 16.57 36.67 -9.88
N ALA A 196 16.74 35.35 -9.97
CA ALA A 196 17.43 34.74 -11.09
C ALA A 196 16.41 34.53 -12.21
N ASP A 197 16.50 35.43 -13.18
CA ASP A 197 15.91 35.41 -14.50
C ASP A 197 16.10 34.03 -15.17
N VAL A 198 15.02 33.23 -15.25
CA VAL A 198 14.99 31.96 -15.97
C VAL A 198 14.46 32.22 -17.38
N PRO A 199 15.26 32.02 -18.44
CA PRO A 199 14.79 32.23 -19.80
C PRO A 199 13.69 31.23 -20.16
N ARG A 200 12.50 31.78 -20.46
CA ARG A 200 11.37 31.07 -21.06
C ARG A 200 11.79 30.45 -22.39
N ARG A 201 12.08 29.14 -22.38
CA ARG A 201 12.25 28.36 -23.61
C ARG A 201 10.88 28.01 -24.16
N SER A 202 10.45 28.81 -25.14
CA SER A 202 9.29 28.59 -25.99
C SER A 202 9.40 27.24 -26.73
N ALA A 203 8.81 26.19 -26.17
CA ALA A 203 8.56 24.95 -26.90
C ALA A 203 7.33 25.18 -27.79
N ARG A 204 7.60 25.41 -29.07
CA ARG A 204 6.62 25.53 -30.15
C ARG A 204 5.68 24.33 -30.16
N LEU A 205 4.39 24.63 -30.38
CA LEU A 205 3.40 23.70 -30.86
C LEU A 205 3.95 22.89 -32.04
N ALA A 206 3.95 21.57 -31.91
CA ALA A 206 3.92 20.66 -33.04
C ALA A 206 2.52 20.07 -33.09
N GLU A 207 1.67 20.65 -33.94
CA GLU A 207 0.38 20.10 -34.32
C GLU A 207 0.58 18.74 -35.01
N PRO A 208 -0.08 17.66 -34.57
CA PRO A 208 -0.22 16.47 -35.41
C PRO A 208 -1.22 16.78 -36.53
N ARG A 209 -0.69 16.95 -37.75
CA ARG A 209 -1.42 17.01 -39.01
C ARG A 209 -2.43 15.86 -39.10
N ARG A 210 -3.71 16.21 -39.29
CA ARG A 210 -4.73 15.32 -39.85
C ARG A 210 -4.34 14.94 -41.28
N PRO A 211 -4.36 13.66 -41.68
CA PRO A 211 -4.52 13.29 -43.07
C PRO A 211 -6.02 13.19 -43.39
N ASP A 212 -6.58 14.27 -43.92
CA ASP A 212 -7.79 14.21 -44.75
C ASP A 212 -7.36 13.90 -46.19
N GLY A 213 -7.89 12.81 -46.75
CA GLY A 213 -7.69 12.48 -48.16
C GLY A 213 -8.22 11.09 -48.53
N PRO A 214 -9.27 10.99 -49.37
CA PRO A 214 -9.90 9.73 -49.73
C PRO A 214 -9.15 9.03 -50.87
N SER A 215 -9.12 7.70 -50.86
CA SER A 215 -8.83 6.91 -52.06
C SER A 215 -10.07 6.13 -52.48
N PRO A 216 -10.71 6.49 -53.61
CA PRO A 216 -11.57 5.61 -54.38
C PRO A 216 -10.72 4.78 -55.34
N ILE A 217 -11.22 3.58 -55.70
CA ILE A 217 -10.90 2.68 -56.84
C ILE A 217 -11.43 1.31 -56.34
N ALA A 218 -12.68 0.91 -56.60
CA ALA A 218 -13.15 0.29 -57.85
C ALA A 218 -12.10 -0.71 -58.39
N ALA A 219 -12.29 -2.00 -58.54
CA ALA A 219 -13.47 -2.70 -59.00
C ALA A 219 -13.13 -4.20 -59.13
N LEU A 220 -14.20 -4.98 -59.26
CA LEU A 220 -14.34 -6.11 -60.20
C LEU A 220 -13.71 -7.49 -59.92
N ASN A 221 -14.65 -8.44 -60.05
CA ASN A 221 -14.58 -9.76 -60.67
C ASN A 221 -14.14 -10.96 -59.84
N GLY A 222 -15.03 -11.95 -59.82
CA GLY A 222 -14.65 -13.32 -59.53
C GLY A 222 -15.78 -14.24 -59.09
N ALA A 223 -16.95 -14.18 -59.72
CA ALA A 223 -17.95 -15.25 -59.60
C ALA A 223 -17.53 -16.46 -60.46
N ARG A 224 -17.92 -17.66 -59.97
CA ARG A 224 -18.16 -18.96 -60.65
C ARG A 224 -17.16 -20.08 -60.31
N PRO A 225 -17.54 -21.35 -60.54
CA PRO A 225 -18.90 -21.93 -60.62
C PRO A 225 -19.27 -22.76 -59.37
#